data_AF-A0A2R8B6U3-F1
#
_entry.id   AF-A0A2R8B6U3-F1
#
_cell.length_a   1.000
_cell.length_b   1.000
_cell.length_c   1.000
_cell.angle_alpha   90.00
_cell.angle_beta   90.00
_cell.angle_gamma   90.00
#
_symmetry.space_group_name_H-M   'P 1'
#
loop_
_entity.id
_entity.type
_entity.pdbx_description
1 polymer ?
#
loop_
_entity_poly.entity_id
_entity_poly.type
_entity_poly.pdbx_seq_one_letter_code
_entity_poly.pdbx_strand_id
1 'polypeptide(L)'
;MALRSVRERVLQTPCLEGGGLILAVPAYALIMGRSGSECFLLMALLSVTVMIWSPIHNTVFDLIDLHVTGRLASDRPNRLRMVHALSHESTAVIMTLTVLVLLGRHSFRGALAVGFTLTIACSIYAYLFHLGYDRLRPASGIRVRVNDLPNSSRENASTVSSPVPDSWT
;
A
#
# COMPACT_ATOMS: atom_id res chain seq x y z
N MET A 1 -7.62 -1.71 -15.15
CA MET A 1 -6.40 -1.10 -14.57
C MET A 1 -5.21 -1.77 -15.24
N ALA A 2 -4.38 -1.03 -15.99
CA ALA A 2 -3.19 -1.63 -16.60
C ALA A 2 -2.23 -2.07 -15.49
N LEU A 3 -1.97 -3.37 -15.35
CA LEU A 3 -1.00 -3.86 -14.38
C LEU A 3 0.40 -3.42 -14.82
N ARG A 4 1.09 -2.63 -13.98
CA ARG A 4 2.52 -2.35 -14.16
C ARG A 4 3.30 -3.66 -14.16
N SER A 5 4.32 -3.73 -15.02
CA SER A 5 5.15 -4.92 -15.16
C SER A 5 5.80 -5.30 -13.82
N VAL A 6 6.02 -6.60 -13.60
CA VAL A 6 6.69 -7.10 -12.39
C VAL A 6 8.08 -6.44 -12.23
N ARG A 7 8.79 -6.18 -13.34
CA ARG A 7 10.06 -5.45 -13.34
C ARG A 7 9.95 -4.03 -12.78
N GLU A 8 8.91 -3.28 -13.14
CA GLU A 8 8.73 -1.92 -12.60
C GLU A 8 8.38 -1.94 -11.12
N ARG A 9 7.60 -2.92 -10.66
CA ARG A 9 7.30 -3.08 -9.24
C ARG A 9 8.57 -3.36 -8.43
N VAL A 10 9.43 -4.25 -8.93
CA VAL A 10 10.71 -4.58 -8.29
C VAL A 10 11.68 -3.39 -8.26
N LEU A 11 11.60 -2.44 -9.21
CA LEU A 11 12.40 -1.21 -9.17
C LEU A 11 11.78 -0.12 -8.28
N GLN A 12 10.46 -0.08 -8.18
CA GLN A 12 9.75 0.91 -7.36
C GLN A 12 9.93 0.66 -5.87
N THR A 13 9.78 -0.58 -5.42
CA THR A 13 9.86 -0.97 -4.01
C THR A 13 11.15 -0.50 -3.34
N PRO A 14 12.36 -0.82 -3.83
CA PRO A 14 13.60 -0.39 -3.18
C PRO A 14 13.83 1.11 -3.25
N CYS A 15 13.37 1.80 -4.30
CA CYS A 15 13.45 3.26 -4.38
C CYS A 15 12.54 3.94 -3.37
N LEU A 16 11.33 3.42 -3.18
CA LEU A 16 10.37 3.89 -2.18
C LEU A 16 10.90 3.63 -0.76
N GLU A 17 11.40 2.42 -0.50
CA GLU A 17 11.93 2.05 0.82
C GLU A 17 13.21 2.81 1.16
N GLY A 18 14.16 2.86 0.23
CA GLY A 18 15.42 3.58 0.41
C GLY A 18 15.20 5.08 0.57
N GLY A 19 14.36 5.70 -0.26
CA GLY A 19 14.04 7.12 -0.12
C GLY A 19 13.22 7.42 1.14
N GLY A 20 12.33 6.52 1.53
CA GLY A 20 11.61 6.60 2.80
C GLY A 20 12.56 6.58 4.00
N LEU A 21 13.58 5.71 3.98
CA LEU A 21 14.61 5.65 5.02
C LEU A 21 15.48 6.91 5.06
N ILE A 22 15.90 7.42 3.90
CA ILE A 22 16.65 8.68 3.78
C ILE A 22 15.88 9.87 4.39
N LEU A 23 14.54 9.84 4.32
CA LEU A 23 13.69 10.86 4.95
C LEU A 23 13.44 10.59 6.44
N ALA A 24 13.18 9.33 6.81
CA ALA A 24 12.81 8.94 8.17
C ALA A 24 13.94 9.17 9.17
N VAL A 25 15.18 8.88 8.79
CA VAL A 25 16.37 9.03 9.66
C VAL A 25 16.59 10.47 10.12
N PRO A 26 16.67 11.49 9.23
CA PRO A 26 16.81 12.87 9.67
C PRO A 26 15.55 13.38 10.39
N ALA A 27 14.34 13.01 9.96
CA ALA A 27 13.12 13.39 10.66
C ALA A 27 13.13 12.90 12.12
N TYR A 28 13.52 11.65 12.33
CA TYR A 28 13.64 11.07 13.67
C TYR A 28 14.80 11.69 14.48
N ALA A 29 15.96 11.91 13.85
CA ALA A 29 17.12 12.52 14.50
C ALA A 29 16.83 13.96 14.99
N LEU A 30 16.11 14.76 14.19
CA LEU A 30 15.71 16.12 14.56
C LEU A 30 14.81 16.15 15.80
N ILE A 31 13.94 15.16 15.96
CA ILE A 31 13.02 15.07 17.11
C ILE A 31 13.77 14.60 18.36
N MET A 32 14.70 13.65 18.19
CA MET A 32 15.31 12.94 19.31
C MET A 32 16.66 13.51 19.77
N GLY A 33 17.31 14.35 18.96
CA GLY A 33 18.62 14.91 19.28
C GLY A 33 19.71 13.85 19.47
N ARG A 34 19.55 12.66 18.85
CA ARG A 34 20.46 11.52 18.98
C ARG A 34 21.46 11.45 17.83
N SER A 35 22.50 10.62 18.00
CA SER A 35 23.50 10.39 16.97
C SER A 35 22.88 9.81 15.68
N GLY A 36 23.43 10.19 14.52
CA GLY A 36 22.88 9.77 13.23
C GLY A 36 22.90 8.26 13.00
N SER A 37 23.91 7.54 13.53
CA SER A 37 24.05 6.10 13.40
C SER A 37 23.00 5.32 14.18
N GLU A 38 22.70 5.72 15.42
CA GLU A 38 21.64 5.11 16.23
C GLU A 38 20.25 5.35 15.61
N CYS A 39 20.03 6.56 15.09
CA CYS A 39 18.80 6.90 14.37
C CYS A 39 18.65 6.05 13.11
N PHE A 40 19.72 5.90 12.33
CA PHE A 40 19.73 5.05 11.14
C PHE A 40 19.38 3.61 11.47
N LEU A 41 20.06 3.02 12.47
CA LEU A 41 19.84 1.62 12.84
C LEU A 41 18.39 1.38 13.28
N LEU A 42 17.84 2.24 14.14
CA LEU A 42 16.47 2.09 14.62
C LEU A 42 15.43 2.25 13.50
N MET A 43 15.62 3.22 12.60
CA MET A 43 14.71 3.41 11.47
C MET A 43 14.83 2.29 10.43
N ALA A 44 16.02 1.76 10.20
CA ALA A 44 16.23 0.61 9.33
C ALA A 44 15.54 -0.64 9.92
N LEU A 45 15.69 -0.90 11.22
CA LEU A 45 14.99 -1.98 11.92
C LEU A 45 13.47 -1.82 11.84
N LEU A 46 12.97 -0.60 12.00
CA LEU A 46 11.55 -0.31 11.89
C LEU A 46 11.04 -0.59 10.47
N SER A 47 11.75 -0.12 9.45
CA SER A 47 11.43 -0.36 8.04
C SER A 47 11.40 -1.85 7.71
N VAL A 48 12.42 -2.61 8.13
CA VAL A 48 12.46 -4.07 7.94
C VAL A 48 11.30 -4.77 8.67
N THR A 49 10.99 -4.35 9.89
CA THR A 49 9.87 -4.90 10.67
C THR A 49 8.55 -4.71 9.92
N VAL A 50 8.28 -3.51 9.43
CA VAL A 50 7.04 -3.22 8.67
C VAL A 50 7.03 -3.97 7.33
N MET A 51 8.16 -4.02 6.62
CA MET A 51 8.29 -4.72 5.33
C MET A 51 8.04 -6.23 5.47
N ILE A 52 8.49 -6.86 6.56
CA ILE A 52 8.23 -8.27 6.85
C ILE A 52 6.79 -8.48 7.34
N TRP A 53 6.30 -7.60 8.21
CA TRP A 53 4.97 -7.74 8.80
C TRP A 53 3.84 -7.56 7.79
N SER A 54 4.01 -6.66 6.82
CA SER A 54 2.97 -6.34 5.83
C SER A 54 2.48 -7.56 5.03
N PRO A 55 3.35 -8.36 4.38
CA PRO A 55 2.91 -9.58 3.69
C PRO A 55 2.42 -10.67 4.67
N ILE A 56 2.95 -10.75 5.88
CA ILE A 56 2.48 -11.69 6.91
C ILE A 56 1.02 -11.38 7.28
N HIS A 57 0.72 -10.13 7.63
CA HIS A 57 -0.63 -9.71 7.97
C HIS A 57 -1.59 -9.98 6.81
N ASN A 58 -1.22 -9.60 5.58
CA ASN A 58 -2.05 -9.84 4.40
C ASN A 58 -2.36 -11.34 4.23
N THR A 59 -1.34 -12.19 4.35
CA THR A 59 -1.50 -13.65 4.22
C THR A 59 -2.38 -14.23 5.31
N VAL A 60 -2.14 -13.85 6.58
CA VAL A 60 -2.92 -14.33 7.73
C VAL A 60 -4.38 -13.92 7.58
N PHE A 61 -4.65 -12.68 7.20
CA PHE A 61 -6.02 -12.22 7.00
C PHE A 61 -6.71 -12.94 5.84
N ASP A 62 -6.01 -13.14 4.73
CA ASP A 62 -6.55 -13.84 3.57
C ASP A 62 -6.87 -15.32 3.89
N LEU A 63 -6.03 -15.98 4.70
CA LEU A 63 -6.29 -17.34 5.18
C LEU A 63 -7.53 -17.38 6.09
N ILE A 64 -7.66 -16.43 7.01
CA ILE A 64 -8.84 -16.33 7.91
C ILE A 64 -10.11 -16.05 7.10
N ASP A 65 -10.07 -15.11 6.16
CA ASP A 65 -11.21 -14.74 5.31
C ASP A 65 -11.65 -15.93 4.44
N LEU A 66 -10.69 -16.66 3.86
CA LEU A 66 -10.96 -17.87 3.09
C LEU A 66 -11.57 -18.97 3.98
N HIS A 67 -11.07 -19.17 5.20
CA HIS A 67 -11.60 -20.18 6.11
C HIS A 67 -13.01 -19.87 6.60
N VAL A 68 -13.30 -18.60 6.91
CA VAL A 68 -14.57 -18.18 7.49
C VAL A 68 -15.65 -18.00 6.43
N THR A 69 -15.29 -17.52 5.24
CA THR A 69 -16.28 -17.10 4.23
C THR A 69 -16.23 -17.90 2.93
N GLY A 70 -15.17 -18.70 2.71
CA GLY A 70 -14.96 -19.44 1.47
C GLY A 70 -14.69 -18.56 0.25
N ARG A 71 -14.53 -17.25 0.42
CA ARG A 71 -14.31 -16.30 -0.68
C ARG A 71 -12.83 -16.10 -0.94
N LEU A 72 -12.48 -16.00 -2.22
CA LEU A 72 -11.17 -15.53 -2.66
C LEU A 72 -11.04 -14.03 -2.35
N ALA A 73 -9.81 -13.58 -2.05
CA ALA A 73 -9.52 -12.17 -1.74
C ALA A 73 -10.01 -11.19 -2.84
N SER A 74 -10.10 -11.65 -4.09
CA SER A 74 -10.61 -10.88 -5.23
C SER A 74 -12.09 -10.49 -5.11
N ASP A 75 -12.92 -11.32 -4.46
CA ASP A 75 -14.37 -11.10 -4.29
C ASP A 75 -14.71 -10.40 -2.95
N ARG A 76 -13.69 -9.81 -2.29
CA ARG A 76 -13.87 -9.19 -0.96
C ARG A 76 -14.81 -7.97 -1.02
N PRO A 77 -15.92 -7.96 -0.26
CA PRO A 77 -16.83 -6.81 -0.20
C PRO A 77 -16.18 -5.60 0.49
N ASN A 78 -16.62 -4.39 0.15
CA ASN A 78 -16.01 -3.13 0.62
C ASN A 78 -15.88 -3.03 2.15
N ARG A 79 -16.86 -3.55 2.90
CA ARG A 79 -16.81 -3.60 4.37
C ARG A 79 -15.61 -4.40 4.88
N LEU A 80 -15.34 -5.54 4.27
CA LEU A 80 -14.24 -6.40 4.69
C LEU A 80 -12.88 -5.84 4.26
N ARG A 81 -12.84 -5.06 3.17
CA ARG A 81 -11.65 -4.28 2.78
C ARG A 81 -11.32 -3.21 3.82
N MET A 82 -12.32 -2.54 4.38
CA MET A 82 -12.10 -1.58 5.47
C MET A 82 -11.58 -2.27 6.73
N VAL A 83 -12.17 -3.40 7.12
CA VAL A 83 -11.70 -4.18 8.28
C VAL A 83 -10.25 -4.63 8.08
N HIS A 84 -9.91 -5.14 6.90
CA HIS A 84 -8.54 -5.52 6.54
C HIS A 84 -7.57 -4.34 6.64
N ALA A 85 -7.94 -3.18 6.09
CA ALA A 85 -7.10 -1.99 6.13
C ALA A 85 -6.90 -1.48 7.58
N LEU A 86 -7.98 -1.46 8.38
CA LEU A 86 -7.92 -1.04 9.78
C LEU A 86 -7.11 -2.03 10.63
N SER A 87 -7.23 -3.34 10.40
CA SER A 87 -6.44 -4.34 11.13
C SER A 87 -4.96 -4.26 10.76
N HIS A 88 -4.65 -4.05 9.48
CA HIS A 88 -3.28 -3.87 9.02
C HIS A 88 -2.65 -2.64 9.68
N GLU A 89 -3.34 -1.50 9.62
CA GLU A 89 -2.84 -0.26 10.22
C GLU A 89 -2.68 -0.38 11.75
N SER A 90 -3.67 -0.98 12.43
CA SER A 90 -3.62 -1.17 13.89
C SER A 90 -2.44 -2.04 14.32
N THR A 91 -2.21 -3.15 13.62
CA THR A 91 -1.08 -4.03 13.93
C THR A 91 0.27 -3.44 13.54
N ALA A 92 0.33 -2.66 12.44
CA ALA A 92 1.53 -1.93 12.05
C ALA A 92 1.91 -0.86 13.10
N VAL A 93 0.93 -0.15 13.66
CA VAL A 93 1.14 0.78 14.78
C VAL A 93 1.67 0.04 16.01
N ILE A 94 1.07 -1.10 16.37
CA ILE A 94 1.54 -1.91 17.50
C ILE A 94 3.00 -2.34 17.29
N MET A 95 3.36 -2.89 16.12
CA MET A 95 4.73 -3.29 15.82
C MET A 95 5.71 -2.11 15.90
N THR A 96 5.30 -0.96 15.37
CA THR A 96 6.09 0.27 15.43
C THR A 96 6.33 0.73 16.87
N LEU A 97 5.28 0.74 17.69
CA LEU A 97 5.38 1.10 19.09
C LEU A 97 6.25 0.11 19.87
N THR A 98 6.13 -1.19 19.59
CA THR A 98 6.98 -2.22 20.20
C THR A 98 8.46 -1.95 19.92
N VAL A 99 8.84 -1.67 18.68
CA VAL A 99 10.22 -1.33 18.32
C VAL A 99 10.67 -0.04 18.99
N LEU A 100 9.85 1.01 18.95
CA LEU A 100 10.21 2.32 19.52
C LEU A 100 10.35 2.29 21.04
N VAL A 101 9.48 1.57 21.75
CA VAL A 101 9.51 1.48 23.22
C VAL A 101 10.61 0.52 23.67
N LEU A 102 10.64 -0.72 23.13
CA LEU A 102 11.56 -1.74 23.60
C LEU A 102 13.00 -1.51 23.15
N LEU A 103 13.21 -1.15 21.87
CA LEU A 103 14.55 -0.96 21.31
C LEU A 103 14.96 0.51 21.31
N GLY A 104 14.04 1.41 20.92
CA GLY A 104 14.30 2.85 20.90
C GLY A 104 14.36 3.50 22.29
N ARG A 105 13.91 2.79 23.34
CA ARG A 105 13.79 3.26 24.73
C ARG A 105 12.95 4.54 24.86
N HIS A 106 11.94 4.69 23.99
CA HIS A 106 11.01 5.81 24.08
C HIS A 106 9.98 5.58 25.18
N SER A 107 9.51 6.67 25.79
CA SER A 107 8.26 6.63 26.54
C SER A 107 7.11 6.34 25.57
N PHE A 108 6.02 5.75 26.06
CA PHE A 108 4.85 5.43 25.22
C PHE A 108 4.32 6.65 24.45
N ARG A 109 4.25 7.82 25.11
CA ARG A 109 3.82 9.08 24.48
C ARG A 109 4.81 9.57 23.43
N GLY A 110 6.11 9.45 23.69
CA GLY A 110 7.16 9.79 22.72
C GLY A 110 7.13 8.87 21.50
N ALA A 111 6.95 7.57 21.72
CA ALA A 111 6.82 6.58 20.66
C ALA A 111 5.59 6.84 19.77
N LEU A 112 4.45 7.21 20.36
CA LEU A 112 3.26 7.62 19.61
C LEU A 112 3.52 8.85 18.76
N ALA A 113 4.12 9.91 19.33
CA ALA A 113 4.43 11.14 18.60
C ALA A 113 5.35 10.86 17.39
N VAL A 114 6.42 10.09 17.61
CA VAL A 114 7.33 9.65 16.54
C VAL A 114 6.60 8.84 15.49
N GLY A 115 5.78 7.88 15.92
CA GLY A 115 4.98 7.05 15.02
C GLY A 115 4.12 7.92 14.10
N PHE A 116 3.36 8.87 14.66
CA PHE A 116 2.55 9.80 13.88
C PHE A 116 3.39 10.66 12.92
N THR A 117 4.50 11.23 13.39
CA THR A 117 5.37 12.05 12.54
C THR A 117 5.95 11.24 11.38
N LEU A 118 6.43 10.03 11.63
CA LEU A 118 6.94 9.13 10.60
C LEU A 118 5.83 8.74 9.63
N THR A 119 4.66 8.33 10.12
CA THR A 119 3.52 7.97 9.25
C THR A 119 3.13 9.12 8.33
N ILE A 120 3.02 10.35 8.84
CA ILE A 120 2.69 11.53 8.03
C ILE A 120 3.80 11.81 7.02
N ALA A 121 5.05 11.88 7.46
CA ALA A 121 6.20 12.18 6.58
C ALA A 121 6.37 11.14 5.47
N CYS A 122 6.31 9.86 5.82
CA CYS A 122 6.40 8.75 4.87
C CYS A 122 5.19 8.72 3.93
N SER A 123 3.97 9.04 4.39
CA SER A 123 2.78 9.11 3.53
C SER A 123 2.88 10.24 2.50
N ILE A 124 3.33 11.43 2.92
CA ILE A 124 3.58 12.55 2.01
C ILE A 124 4.64 12.16 0.98
N TYR A 125 5.76 11.57 1.43
CA TYR A 125 6.82 11.10 0.54
C TYR A 125 6.31 10.05 -0.45
N ALA A 126 5.58 9.04 0.02
CA ALA A 126 5.02 8.01 -0.82
C ALA A 126 4.09 8.63 -1.88
N TYR A 127 3.21 9.54 -1.48
CA TYR A 127 2.34 10.24 -2.43
C TYR A 127 3.13 11.01 -3.50
N LEU A 128 4.14 11.78 -3.10
CA LEU A 128 5.00 12.53 -4.02
C LEU A 128 5.81 11.62 -4.94
N PHE A 129 6.31 10.50 -4.41
CA PHE A 129 7.01 9.47 -5.19
C PHE A 129 6.10 8.88 -6.25
N HIS A 130 4.88 8.46 -5.89
CA HIS A 130 3.92 7.90 -6.85
C HIS A 130 3.55 8.94 -7.92
N LEU A 131 3.29 10.19 -7.53
CA LEU A 131 2.98 11.27 -8.47
C LEU A 131 4.15 11.55 -9.43
N GLY A 132 5.38 11.59 -8.93
CA GLY A 132 6.57 11.78 -9.74
C GLY A 132 6.82 10.61 -10.69
N TYR A 133 6.68 9.39 -10.19
CA TYR A 133 6.86 8.17 -10.99
C TYR A 133 5.84 8.08 -12.11
N ASP A 134 4.57 8.39 -11.84
CA ASP A 134 3.51 8.35 -12.84
C ASP A 134 3.69 9.42 -13.94
N ARG A 135 4.32 10.55 -13.63
CA ARG A 135 4.69 11.56 -14.64
C ARG A 135 5.87 11.14 -15.50
N LEU A 136 6.87 10.46 -14.93
CA LEU A 136 8.07 9.99 -15.65
C LEU A 136 7.80 8.73 -16.49
N ARG A 137 6.82 7.93 -16.07
CA ARG A 137 6.40 6.69 -16.72
C ARG A 137 4.86 6.67 -16.79
N PRO A 138 4.25 7.46 -17.70
CA PRO A 138 2.82 7.39 -17.91
C PRO A 138 2.45 5.93 -18.21
N ALA A 139 1.49 5.38 -17.48
CA ALA A 139 1.03 4.03 -17.75
C ALA A 139 0.43 4.01 -19.16
N SER A 140 1.21 3.53 -20.13
CA SER A 140 0.74 3.23 -21.47
C SER A 140 -0.17 2.02 -21.35
N GLY A 141 -1.42 2.27 -20.95
CA GLY A 141 -2.43 1.24 -20.94
C GLY A 141 -2.52 0.66 -22.34
N ILE A 142 -2.42 -0.66 -22.45
CA ILE A 142 -2.91 -1.36 -23.64
C ILE A 142 -4.39 -1.00 -23.72
N ARG A 143 -4.74 -0.03 -24.56
CA ARG A 143 -6.12 0.13 -25.02
C ARG A 143 -6.36 -1.05 -25.93
N VAL A 144 -6.96 -2.11 -25.40
CA VAL A 144 -7.62 -3.09 -26.25
C VAL A 144 -8.69 -2.30 -26.99
N ARG A 145 -8.49 -1.99 -28.28
CA ARG A 145 -9.58 -1.42 -29.06
C ARG A 145 -10.63 -2.51 -29.16
N VAL A 146 -11.91 -2.14 -29.04
CA VAL A 146 -13.03 -3.05 -29.36
C VAL A 146 -12.87 -3.64 -30.78
N ASN A 147 -12.10 -2.96 -31.64
CA ASN A 147 -11.75 -3.45 -32.96
C ASN A 147 -10.71 -4.58 -33.02
N ASP A 148 -10.02 -4.86 -31.93
CA ASP A 148 -9.06 -5.96 -31.82
C ASP A 148 -9.70 -7.21 -31.20
N LEU A 149 -10.98 -7.16 -30.83
CA LEU A 149 -11.74 -8.31 -30.36
C LEU A 149 -12.14 -9.22 -31.53
N PRO A 150 -12.05 -10.56 -31.38
CA PRO A 150 -12.53 -11.51 -32.39
C PRO A 150 -14.03 -11.31 -32.66
N ASN A 151 -14.45 -11.57 -33.92
CA ASN A 151 -15.79 -11.20 -34.43
C ASN A 151 -16.95 -11.72 -33.56
N SER A 152 -16.80 -12.90 -32.97
CA SER A 152 -17.79 -13.52 -32.06
C SER A 152 -18.10 -12.68 -30.81
N SER A 153 -17.16 -11.86 -30.36
CA SER A 153 -17.35 -10.97 -29.20
C SER A 153 -17.98 -9.63 -29.58
N ARG A 154 -17.90 -9.23 -30.87
CA ARG A 154 -18.57 -8.02 -31.39
C ARG A 154 -20.07 -8.25 -31.55
N GLU A 155 -20.46 -9.41 -32.10
CA GLU A 155 -21.87 -9.76 -32.34
C GLU A 155 -22.68 -9.83 -31.03
N ASN A 156 -22.06 -10.31 -29.94
CA ASN A 156 -22.65 -10.36 -28.61
C ASN A 156 -22.77 -8.97 -27.95
N ALA A 157 -21.88 -8.03 -28.26
CA ALA A 157 -21.95 -6.66 -27.74
C ALA A 157 -23.03 -5.82 -28.46
N SER A 158 -23.22 -6.04 -29.76
CA SER A 158 -24.29 -5.40 -30.54
C SER A 158 -25.69 -5.94 -30.25
N THR A 159 -25.82 -7.15 -29.70
CA THR A 159 -27.12 -7.74 -29.32
C THR A 159 -27.59 -7.32 -27.93
N VAL A 160 -26.69 -6.82 -27.06
CA VAL A 160 -27.04 -6.26 -25.74
C VAL A 160 -27.46 -4.78 -25.84
N SER A 161 -27.15 -4.08 -26.94
CA SER A 161 -27.51 -2.68 -27.17
C SER A 161 -28.84 -2.50 -27.93
N SER A 162 -29.83 -3.36 -27.72
CA SER A 162 -31.20 -3.03 -28.11
C SER A 162 -31.71 -1.87 -27.23
N PRO A 163 -32.41 -0.86 -27.79
CA PRO A 163 -32.90 0.28 -27.03
C PRO A 163 -33.84 -0.20 -25.93
N VAL A 164 -33.65 0.26 -24.70
CA VAL A 164 -34.68 0.16 -23.66
C VAL A 164 -35.92 0.88 -24.22
N PRO A 165 -37.10 0.24 -24.27
CA PRO A 165 -38.30 0.91 -24.73
C PRO A 165 -38.65 2.05 -23.78
N ASP A 166 -38.80 3.26 -24.30
CA ASP A 166 -39.36 4.40 -23.59
C ASP A 166 -40.84 4.11 -23.28
N SER A 167 -41.11 3.43 -22.17
CA SER A 167 -42.47 3.26 -21.66
C SER A 167 -42.49 3.30 -20.13
N TRP A 168 -42.13 4.46 -19.57
CA TRP A 168 -42.61 4.90 -18.25
C TRP A 168 -42.79 6.43 -18.27
N THR A 169 -44.01 6.83 -18.63
CA THR A 169 -44.66 8.02 -18.07
C THR A 169 -44.71 7.95 -16.56
#